data_AF-A0A959EFN8-F1
#
_entry.id   AF-A0A959EFN8-F1
#
_cell.length_a   1.000
_cell.length_b   1.000
_cell.length_c   1.000
_cell.angle_alpha   90.00
_cell.angle_beta   90.00
_cell.angle_gamma   90.00
#
_symmetry.space_group_name_H-M   'P 1'
#
loop_
_entity.id
_entity.type
_entity.pdbx_description
1 polymer ?
#
loop_
_entity_poly.entity_id
_entity_poly.type
_entity_poly.pdbx_seq_one_letter_code
_entity_poly.pdbx_strand_id
1 'polypeptide(L)'
;MPYLFTSESVSEGHPDKVADQISDSLVDHFLAFDPSSKVACETLVTTGQVVLAGEVKSAVYLDVQQIARNVIKRIGYTKSAYMFEANSCGILSAIHEQSPDINQGVERAKPEEQGAGDQGMMFGYATHETDSYMPLALDIAHKILQELADIRKAGKEMTYLRPDSKSQVTIEYSDDNIPQRIDSIVVSTQHDDFAADEEMLANIRKDVINI
;
A
#
# COMPACT_ATOMS: atom_id res chain seq x y z
N MET A 1 -21.31 17.10 -21.05
CA MET A 1 -22.21 15.94 -20.95
C MET A 1 -21.99 15.33 -19.58
N PRO A 2 -23.05 15.00 -18.82
CA PRO A 2 -22.87 14.29 -17.56
C PRO A 2 -22.12 12.99 -17.83
N TYR A 3 -21.22 12.63 -16.94
CA TYR A 3 -20.33 11.49 -17.11
C TYR A 3 -20.15 10.71 -15.82
N LEU A 4 -19.83 9.43 -15.98
CA LEU A 4 -19.44 8.56 -14.88
C LEU A 4 -17.92 8.51 -14.82
N PHE A 5 -17.36 8.71 -13.64
CA PHE A 5 -15.93 8.56 -13.39
C PHE A 5 -15.71 7.58 -12.24
N THR A 6 -14.73 6.70 -12.41
CA THR A 6 -14.45 5.62 -11.47
C THR A 6 -13.03 5.73 -10.96
N SER A 7 -12.85 5.51 -9.65
CA SER A 7 -11.54 5.31 -9.03
C SER A 7 -11.58 4.09 -8.14
N GLU A 8 -10.41 3.49 -7.93
CA GLU A 8 -10.25 2.30 -7.09
C GLU A 8 -9.12 2.48 -6.08
N SER A 9 -9.09 1.59 -5.10
CA SER A 9 -8.05 1.49 -4.10
C SER A 9 -7.85 0.04 -3.69
N VAL A 10 -6.71 -0.25 -3.08
CA VAL A 10 -6.36 -1.55 -2.51
C VAL A 10 -5.80 -1.36 -1.11
N SER A 11 -6.08 -2.32 -0.23
CA SER A 11 -5.75 -2.25 1.18
C SER A 11 -4.25 -2.44 1.44
N GLU A 12 -3.82 -2.17 2.67
CA GLU A 12 -2.45 -2.48 3.12
C GLU A 12 -2.08 -3.98 3.02
N GLY A 13 -3.07 -4.87 2.91
CA GLY A 13 -2.82 -6.30 2.75
C GLY A 13 -2.72 -6.76 1.30
N HIS A 14 -3.01 -5.91 0.31
CA HIS A 14 -2.81 -6.25 -1.09
C HIS A 14 -1.32 -6.54 -1.36
N PRO A 15 -0.94 -7.61 -2.09
CA PRO A 15 0.46 -8.00 -2.26
C PRO A 15 1.36 -6.86 -2.76
N ASP A 16 0.90 -6.06 -3.72
CA ASP A 16 1.67 -4.90 -4.20
C ASP A 16 1.88 -3.86 -3.09
N LYS A 17 0.85 -3.59 -2.25
CA LYS A 17 0.98 -2.67 -1.11
C LYS A 17 1.78 -3.27 0.04
N VAL A 18 1.84 -4.58 0.18
CA VAL A 18 2.76 -5.26 1.11
C VAL A 18 4.20 -5.02 0.66
N ALA A 19 4.49 -5.16 -0.64
CA ALA A 19 5.80 -4.87 -1.21
C ALA A 19 6.18 -3.39 -1.00
N ASP A 20 5.30 -2.45 -1.35
CA ASP A 20 5.51 -1.01 -1.14
C ASP A 20 5.87 -0.72 0.33
N GLN A 21 5.06 -1.23 1.28
CA GLN A 21 5.29 -0.99 2.70
C GLN A 21 6.59 -1.61 3.24
N ILE A 22 7.03 -2.74 2.70
CA ILE A 22 8.32 -3.33 3.07
C ILE A 22 9.45 -2.44 2.54
N SER A 23 9.39 -2.05 1.27
CA SER A 23 10.38 -1.16 0.66
C SER A 23 10.49 0.17 1.40
N ASP A 24 9.37 0.84 1.67
CA ASP A 24 9.34 2.10 2.43
C ASP A 24 9.83 1.91 3.87
N SER A 25 9.52 0.77 4.51
CA SER A 25 10.04 0.51 5.85
C SER A 25 11.55 0.36 5.86
N LEU A 26 12.17 -0.20 4.81
CA LEU A 26 13.63 -0.22 4.70
C LEU A 26 14.19 1.20 4.52
N VAL A 27 13.56 2.03 3.69
CA VAL A 27 13.92 3.45 3.52
C VAL A 27 13.87 4.19 4.85
N ASP A 28 12.78 4.05 5.61
CA ASP A 28 12.61 4.67 6.93
C ASP A 28 13.73 4.29 7.89
N HIS A 29 14.08 3.00 7.96
CA HIS A 29 15.12 2.55 8.89
C HIS A 29 16.50 3.05 8.45
N PHE A 30 16.83 3.02 7.15
CA PHE A 30 18.11 3.56 6.68
C PHE A 30 18.22 5.06 6.98
N LEU A 31 17.18 5.85 6.68
CA LEU A 31 17.18 7.30 6.94
C LEU A 31 17.15 7.65 8.43
N ALA A 32 16.54 6.83 9.28
CA ALA A 32 16.50 7.05 10.72
C ALA A 32 17.89 6.95 11.38
N PHE A 33 18.75 6.06 10.89
CA PHE A 33 20.08 5.84 11.45
C PHE A 33 21.20 6.52 10.64
N ASP A 34 20.98 6.75 9.35
CA ASP A 34 21.86 7.51 8.47
C ASP A 34 21.01 8.38 7.51
N PRO A 35 20.77 9.65 7.85
CA PRO A 35 19.99 10.58 7.03
C PRO A 35 20.59 10.85 5.65
N SER A 36 21.86 10.48 5.42
CA SER A 36 22.53 10.64 4.13
C SER A 36 22.38 9.42 3.22
N SER A 37 21.72 8.35 3.70
CA SER A 37 21.52 7.10 2.96
C SER A 37 20.91 7.35 1.58
N LYS A 38 21.35 6.57 0.60
CA LYS A 38 20.72 6.46 -0.73
C LYS A 38 20.12 5.07 -0.81
N VAL A 39 18.81 5.00 -1.01
CA VAL A 39 18.05 3.76 -0.90
C VAL A 39 17.16 3.63 -2.13
N ALA A 40 17.36 2.56 -2.88
CA ALA A 40 16.50 2.11 -3.96
C ALA A 40 16.21 0.63 -3.74
N CYS A 41 15.27 0.35 -2.83
CA CYS A 41 14.92 -1.01 -2.43
C CYS A 41 13.63 -1.45 -3.13
N GLU A 42 13.73 -2.59 -3.81
CA GLU A 42 12.60 -3.24 -4.47
C GLU A 42 12.20 -4.48 -3.69
N THR A 43 10.89 -4.70 -3.57
CA THR A 43 10.34 -5.86 -2.89
C THR A 43 9.46 -6.66 -3.83
N LEU A 44 9.74 -7.94 -3.99
CA LEU A 44 8.83 -8.91 -4.62
C LEU A 44 8.23 -9.79 -3.53
N VAL A 45 6.92 -9.94 -3.55
CA VAL A 45 6.20 -10.87 -2.67
C VAL A 45 5.47 -11.93 -3.49
N THR A 46 5.48 -13.17 -3.01
CA THR A 46 4.73 -14.28 -3.57
C THR A 46 4.44 -15.32 -2.48
N THR A 47 3.78 -16.41 -2.83
CA THR A 47 3.43 -17.50 -1.90
C THR A 47 4.64 -17.93 -1.07
N GLY A 48 4.57 -17.72 0.25
CA GLY A 48 5.61 -18.11 1.20
C GLY A 48 6.97 -17.41 1.05
N GLN A 49 7.11 -16.35 0.23
CA GLN A 49 8.41 -15.77 -0.08
C GLN A 49 8.37 -14.25 -0.23
N VAL A 50 9.42 -13.59 0.28
CA VAL A 50 9.78 -12.20 0.03
C VAL A 50 11.18 -12.15 -0.55
N VAL A 51 11.38 -11.35 -1.60
CA VAL A 51 12.70 -11.05 -2.17
C VAL A 51 12.92 -9.55 -2.06
N LEU A 52 13.97 -9.16 -1.34
CA LEU A 52 14.43 -7.79 -1.20
C LEU A 52 15.63 -7.59 -2.15
N ALA A 53 15.57 -6.61 -3.03
CA ALA A 53 16.61 -6.34 -4.02
C ALA A 53 16.85 -4.84 -4.16
N GLY A 54 17.87 -4.48 -4.93
CA GLY A 54 18.19 -3.10 -5.26
C GLY A 54 19.46 -2.59 -4.59
N GLU A 55 19.56 -1.27 -4.49
CA GLU A 55 20.80 -0.56 -4.24
C GLU A 55 20.70 0.28 -2.97
N VAL A 56 21.66 0.09 -2.05
CA VAL A 56 21.77 0.91 -0.84
C VAL A 56 23.20 1.41 -0.66
N LYS A 57 23.34 2.71 -0.45
CA LYS A 57 24.56 3.34 0.07
C LYS A 57 24.25 3.93 1.43
N SER A 58 24.78 3.31 2.49
CA SER A 58 24.58 3.74 3.87
C SER A 58 25.76 3.29 4.73
N ALA A 59 26.06 4.02 5.80
CA ALA A 59 27.02 3.58 6.81
C ALA A 59 26.42 2.55 7.80
N VAL A 60 25.11 2.31 7.72
CA VAL A 60 24.36 1.51 8.68
C VAL A 60 24.12 0.10 8.14
N TYR A 61 24.28 -0.87 9.03
CA TYR A 61 23.83 -2.24 8.79
C TYR A 61 22.45 -2.44 9.43
N LEU A 62 21.50 -2.97 8.66
CA LEU A 62 20.14 -3.26 9.12
C LEU A 62 19.81 -4.75 8.99
N ASP A 63 19.07 -5.27 9.95
CA ASP A 63 18.41 -6.57 9.82
C ASP A 63 17.14 -6.43 8.95
N VAL A 64 17.37 -6.39 7.63
CA VAL A 64 16.31 -6.21 6.62
C VAL A 64 15.27 -7.34 6.66
N GLN A 65 15.66 -8.53 7.11
CA GLN A 65 14.75 -9.66 7.26
C GLN A 65 13.78 -9.41 8.42
N GLN A 66 14.29 -9.01 9.59
CA GLN A 66 13.45 -8.71 10.74
C GLN A 66 12.51 -7.53 10.47
N ILE A 67 12.99 -6.50 9.76
CA ILE A 67 12.15 -5.35 9.34
C ILE A 67 10.99 -5.84 8.48
N ALA A 68 11.25 -6.61 7.42
CA ALA A 68 10.22 -7.16 6.55
C ALA A 68 9.20 -8.02 7.34
N ARG A 69 9.67 -8.90 8.26
CA ARG A 69 8.77 -9.69 9.12
C ARG A 69 7.87 -8.82 9.99
N ASN A 70 8.41 -7.74 10.56
CA ASN A 70 7.65 -6.82 11.39
C ASN A 70 6.54 -6.11 10.59
N VAL A 71 6.83 -5.70 9.35
CA VAL A 71 5.84 -5.12 8.44
C VAL A 71 4.73 -6.12 8.13
N ILE A 72 5.07 -7.35 7.72
CA ILE A 72 4.10 -8.41 7.41
C ILE A 72 3.20 -8.70 8.62
N LYS A 73 3.78 -8.74 9.83
CA LYS A 73 3.05 -8.95 11.08
C LYS A 73 2.11 -7.78 11.40
N ARG A 74 2.56 -6.53 11.20
CA ARG A 74 1.75 -5.31 11.40
C ARG A 74 0.54 -5.27 10.47
N ILE A 75 0.72 -5.67 9.21
CA ILE A 75 -0.36 -5.78 8.21
C ILE A 75 -1.39 -6.83 8.64
N GLY A 76 -0.94 -7.93 9.26
CA GLY A 76 -1.83 -8.95 9.86
C GLY A 76 -1.70 -10.34 9.23
N TYR A 77 -0.71 -10.55 8.36
CA TYR A 77 -0.36 -11.86 7.80
C TYR A 77 0.35 -12.72 8.87
N THR A 78 -0.46 -13.30 9.76
CA THR A 78 -0.02 -13.98 11.00
C THR A 78 -0.52 -15.42 11.13
N LYS A 79 -1.29 -15.91 10.14
CA LYS A 79 -1.78 -17.29 10.08
C LYS A 79 -1.22 -17.99 8.85
N SER A 80 -0.66 -19.18 9.02
CA SER A 80 -0.14 -20.00 7.91
C SER A 80 -1.21 -20.37 6.87
N ALA A 81 -2.49 -20.42 7.30
CA ALA A 81 -3.64 -20.63 6.42
C ALA A 81 -3.77 -19.59 5.30
N TYR A 82 -3.12 -18.42 5.44
CA TYR A 82 -3.12 -17.37 4.41
C TYR A 82 -2.06 -17.61 3.33
N MET A 83 -1.28 -18.69 3.44
CA MET A 83 -0.16 -19.05 2.53
C MET A 83 0.98 -18.01 2.44
N PHE A 84 0.87 -16.94 3.21
CA PHE A 84 1.86 -15.89 3.43
C PHE A 84 1.76 -15.44 4.89
N GLU A 85 2.81 -15.67 5.67
CA GLU A 85 2.80 -15.42 7.12
C GLU A 85 4.20 -15.02 7.62
N ALA A 86 4.24 -14.02 8.50
CA ALA A 86 5.45 -13.30 8.89
C ALA A 86 6.59 -14.18 9.45
N ASN A 87 6.28 -15.25 10.18
CA ASN A 87 7.30 -16.10 10.81
C ASN A 87 7.78 -17.24 9.90
N SER A 88 6.92 -17.74 9.00
CA SER A 88 7.21 -18.89 8.15
C SER A 88 7.63 -18.52 6.72
N CYS A 89 7.37 -17.29 6.27
CA CYS A 89 7.80 -16.86 4.95
C CYS A 89 9.35 -16.84 4.84
N GLY A 90 9.85 -17.32 3.71
CA GLY A 90 11.24 -17.14 3.31
C GLY A 90 11.51 -15.67 2.99
N ILE A 91 12.67 -15.14 3.39
CA ILE A 91 13.09 -13.78 3.04
C ILE A 91 14.50 -13.85 2.48
N LEU A 92 14.61 -13.60 1.17
CA LEU A 92 15.87 -13.50 0.46
C LEU A 92 16.25 -12.02 0.36
N SER A 93 17.48 -11.67 0.70
CA SER A 93 18.03 -10.34 0.41
C SER A 93 19.13 -10.48 -0.63
N ALA A 94 19.02 -9.69 -1.70
CA ALA A 94 19.99 -9.49 -2.75
C ALA A 94 20.31 -7.98 -2.90
N ILE A 95 20.20 -7.22 -1.80
CA ILE A 95 20.56 -5.80 -1.75
C ILE A 95 22.08 -5.68 -1.87
N HIS A 96 22.54 -4.78 -2.74
CA HIS A 96 23.96 -4.49 -2.93
C HIS A 96 24.24 -2.99 -2.85
N GLU A 97 25.52 -2.64 -2.86
CA GLU A 97 25.95 -1.24 -2.85
C GLU A 97 25.52 -0.53 -4.14
N GLN A 98 25.18 0.76 -4.03
CA GLN A 98 24.86 1.60 -5.18
C GLN A 98 26.05 1.75 -6.13
N SER A 99 25.79 1.81 -7.44
CA SER A 99 26.84 2.01 -8.44
C SER A 99 27.63 3.32 -8.21
N PRO A 100 28.98 3.29 -8.16
CA PRO A 100 29.81 4.49 -8.07
C PRO A 100 29.57 5.49 -9.21
N ASP A 101 29.20 5.01 -10.40
CA ASP A 101 28.97 5.84 -11.59
C ASP A 101 27.70 6.70 -11.49
N ILE A 102 26.68 6.21 -10.77
CA ILE A 102 25.47 6.98 -10.47
C ILE A 102 25.79 8.02 -9.40
N ASN A 103 26.54 7.62 -8.38
CA ASN A 103 26.87 8.48 -7.25
C ASN A 103 27.64 9.74 -7.68
N GLN A 104 28.61 9.62 -8.61
CA GLN A 104 29.32 10.79 -9.17
C GLN A 104 28.41 11.72 -9.98
N GLY A 105 27.30 11.22 -10.52
CA GLY A 105 26.35 12.01 -11.31
C GLY A 105 25.44 12.88 -10.44
N VAL A 106 25.10 12.37 -9.26
CA VAL A 106 24.08 12.97 -8.36
C VAL A 106 24.73 13.73 -7.20
N GLU A 107 25.72 13.15 -6.53
CA GLU A 107 26.26 13.69 -5.29
C GLU A 107 27.16 14.91 -5.56
N ARG A 108 26.86 16.01 -4.87
CA ARG A 108 27.58 17.29 -4.97
C ARG A 108 27.92 17.81 -3.59
N ALA A 109 28.97 18.63 -3.50
CA ALA A 109 29.39 19.21 -2.24
C ALA A 109 28.35 20.15 -1.64
N LYS A 110 27.52 20.78 -2.49
CA LYS A 110 26.42 21.65 -2.08
C LYS A 110 25.06 21.03 -2.45
N PRO A 111 24.08 21.00 -1.53
CA PRO A 111 22.74 20.47 -1.82
C PRO A 111 22.05 21.15 -3.01
N GLU A 112 22.21 22.45 -3.19
CA GLU A 112 21.61 23.22 -4.29
C GLU A 112 22.19 22.89 -5.67
N GLU A 113 23.34 22.22 -5.72
CA GLU A 113 23.99 21.79 -6.97
C GLU A 113 23.60 20.34 -7.35
N GLN A 114 22.87 19.63 -6.48
CA GLN A 114 22.50 18.23 -6.67
C GLN A 114 21.53 18.06 -7.85
N GLY A 115 21.91 17.19 -8.79
CA GLY A 115 21.08 16.84 -9.93
C GLY A 115 19.95 15.88 -9.56
N ALA A 116 18.99 15.71 -10.46
CA ALA A 116 17.99 14.64 -10.35
C ALA A 116 18.67 13.26 -10.39
N GLY A 117 18.14 12.31 -9.63
CA GLY A 117 18.65 10.93 -9.60
C GLY A 117 18.39 10.16 -10.89
N ASP A 118 17.34 10.54 -11.63
CA ASP A 118 16.98 10.00 -12.94
C ASP A 118 16.17 11.04 -13.74
N GLN A 119 15.98 10.82 -15.03
CA GLN A 119 15.05 11.57 -15.87
C GLN A 119 13.59 11.22 -15.54
N GLY A 120 12.69 12.19 -15.63
CA GLY A 120 11.27 11.93 -15.36
C GLY A 120 10.37 13.15 -15.52
N MET A 121 9.08 12.92 -15.36
CA MET A 121 8.04 13.95 -15.30
C MET A 121 7.14 13.70 -14.08
N MET A 122 6.70 14.77 -13.45
CA MET A 122 5.86 14.72 -12.25
C MET A 122 4.62 15.57 -12.49
N PHE A 123 3.46 15.06 -12.09
CA PHE A 123 2.19 15.77 -12.13
C PHE A 123 1.68 15.96 -10.71
N GLY A 124 1.32 17.20 -10.37
CA GLY A 124 0.56 17.52 -9.16
C GLY A 124 -0.88 17.82 -9.53
N TYR A 125 -1.83 17.35 -8.71
CA TYR A 125 -3.25 17.60 -8.89
C TYR A 125 -3.90 17.96 -7.56
N ALA A 126 -4.89 18.84 -7.60
CA ALA A 126 -5.73 19.21 -6.47
C ALA A 126 -7.11 19.66 -6.98
N THR A 127 -8.15 19.36 -6.21
CA THR A 127 -9.55 19.74 -6.51
C THR A 127 -10.26 20.08 -5.21
N HIS A 128 -11.27 20.94 -5.22
CA HIS A 128 -12.00 21.35 -4.01
C HIS A 128 -13.22 20.47 -3.73
N GLU A 129 -13.30 19.29 -4.35
CA GLU A 129 -14.40 18.32 -4.14
C GLU A 129 -14.42 17.73 -2.71
N THR A 130 -13.27 17.74 -2.02
CA THR A 130 -13.10 17.21 -0.66
C THR A 130 -12.22 18.14 0.18
N ASP A 131 -12.31 18.05 1.52
CA ASP A 131 -11.48 18.85 2.44
C ASP A 131 -9.98 18.50 2.37
N SER A 132 -9.64 17.30 1.87
CA SER A 132 -8.26 16.85 1.62
C SER A 132 -7.71 17.31 0.27
N TYR A 133 -8.50 18.07 -0.50
CA TYR A 133 -8.23 18.49 -1.87
C TYR A 133 -8.00 17.37 -2.88
N MET A 134 -8.51 16.16 -2.58
CA MET A 134 -8.43 14.98 -3.43
C MET A 134 -9.72 14.76 -4.25
N PRO A 135 -9.64 14.10 -5.42
CA PRO A 135 -10.83 13.69 -6.17
C PRO A 135 -11.77 12.84 -5.31
N LEU A 136 -13.07 13.15 -5.33
CA LEU A 136 -14.05 12.52 -4.43
C LEU A 136 -14.09 10.98 -4.58
N ALA A 137 -14.07 10.47 -5.81
CA ALA A 137 -14.11 9.04 -6.08
C ALA A 137 -12.92 8.29 -5.44
N LEU A 138 -11.72 8.87 -5.53
CA LEU A 138 -10.50 8.29 -4.98
C LEU A 138 -10.47 8.38 -3.45
N ASP A 139 -10.87 9.53 -2.89
CA ASP A 139 -10.94 9.75 -1.44
C ASP A 139 -11.89 8.75 -0.76
N ILE A 140 -13.08 8.52 -1.32
CA ILE A 140 -14.03 7.53 -0.80
C ILE A 140 -13.46 6.10 -0.91
N ALA A 141 -12.87 5.73 -2.05
CA ALA A 141 -12.27 4.41 -2.23
C ALA A 141 -11.19 4.13 -1.16
N HIS A 142 -10.31 5.08 -0.88
CA HIS A 142 -9.33 4.94 0.20
C HIS A 142 -9.97 4.81 1.58
N LYS A 143 -10.95 5.66 1.90
CA LYS A 143 -11.62 5.65 3.22
C LYS A 143 -12.32 4.33 3.52
N ILE A 144 -12.97 3.71 2.54
CA ILE A 144 -13.59 2.38 2.69
C ILE A 144 -12.55 1.36 3.17
N LEU A 145 -11.36 1.34 2.56
CA LEU A 145 -10.34 0.36 2.90
C LEU A 145 -9.58 0.67 4.19
N GLN A 146 -9.45 1.95 4.54
CA GLN A 146 -8.93 2.37 5.85
C GLN A 146 -9.85 1.88 6.97
N GLU A 147 -11.16 2.12 6.84
CA GLU A 147 -12.15 1.69 7.82
C GLU A 147 -12.19 0.16 7.95
N LEU A 148 -12.19 -0.59 6.84
CA LEU A 148 -12.12 -2.05 6.87
C LEU A 148 -10.84 -2.56 7.54
N ALA A 149 -9.70 -1.91 7.33
CA ALA A 149 -8.45 -2.27 7.99
C ALA A 149 -8.51 -2.00 9.50
N ASP A 150 -9.11 -0.89 9.92
CA ASP A 150 -9.27 -0.52 11.32
C ASP A 150 -10.23 -1.47 12.07
N ILE A 151 -11.38 -1.81 11.47
CA ILE A 151 -12.32 -2.82 11.99
C ILE A 151 -11.60 -4.16 12.17
N ARG A 152 -10.92 -4.63 11.12
CA ARG A 152 -10.17 -5.90 11.15
C ARG A 152 -9.11 -5.90 12.26
N LYS A 153 -8.34 -4.81 12.41
CA LYS A 153 -7.29 -4.69 13.43
C LYS A 153 -7.86 -4.59 14.84
N ALA A 154 -9.02 -3.96 15.00
CA ALA A 154 -9.73 -3.89 16.28
C ALA A 154 -10.19 -5.28 16.75
N GLY A 155 -10.53 -6.17 15.80
CA GLY A 155 -10.81 -7.59 16.06
C GLY A 155 -12.08 -7.84 16.88
N LYS A 156 -13.00 -6.88 16.91
CA LYS A 156 -14.27 -6.95 17.65
C LYS A 156 -15.45 -7.25 16.75
N GLU A 157 -15.48 -6.64 15.57
CA GLU A 157 -16.51 -6.77 14.55
C GLU A 157 -15.89 -7.35 13.29
N MET A 158 -16.72 -7.94 12.42
CA MET A 158 -16.31 -8.55 11.15
C MET A 158 -15.05 -9.42 11.31
N THR A 159 -15.01 -10.28 12.33
CA THR A 159 -13.80 -11.04 12.71
C THR A 159 -13.34 -12.06 11.67
N TYR A 160 -14.12 -12.24 10.61
CA TYR A 160 -13.79 -13.04 9.44
C TYR A 160 -12.85 -12.32 8.46
N LEU A 161 -12.67 -11.00 8.56
CA LEU A 161 -11.86 -10.23 7.62
C LEU A 161 -10.38 -10.65 7.64
N ARG A 162 -9.80 -10.79 6.44
CA ARG A 162 -8.37 -11.01 6.22
C ARG A 162 -7.72 -9.74 5.64
N PRO A 163 -6.38 -9.65 5.58
CA PRO A 163 -5.71 -8.40 5.24
C PRO A 163 -5.99 -7.84 3.84
N ASP A 164 -6.16 -8.69 2.81
CA ASP A 164 -6.36 -8.20 1.43
C ASP A 164 -7.80 -7.76 1.17
N SER A 165 -7.97 -6.63 0.49
CA SER A 165 -9.26 -5.99 0.16
C SER A 165 -9.05 -4.94 -0.92
N LYS A 166 -10.10 -4.71 -1.72
CA LYS A 166 -10.16 -3.76 -2.84
C LYS A 166 -11.49 -3.02 -2.82
N SER A 167 -11.48 -1.77 -3.24
CA SER A 167 -12.68 -0.94 -3.36
C SER A 167 -12.68 -0.18 -4.67
N GLN A 168 -13.84 -0.02 -5.28
CA GLN A 168 -14.03 0.81 -6.47
C GLN A 168 -15.30 1.65 -6.30
N VAL A 169 -15.20 2.94 -6.61
CA VAL A 169 -16.28 3.91 -6.47
C VAL A 169 -16.49 4.63 -7.79
N THR A 170 -17.74 4.67 -8.25
CA THR A 170 -18.14 5.41 -9.45
C THR A 170 -19.04 6.57 -9.05
N ILE A 171 -18.68 7.77 -9.49
CA ILE A 171 -19.41 9.02 -9.23
C ILE A 171 -19.98 9.54 -10.55
N GLU A 172 -21.23 10.01 -10.49
CA GLU A 172 -21.84 10.79 -11.56
C GLU A 172 -21.46 12.27 -11.40
N TYR A 173 -20.89 12.85 -12.44
CA TYR A 173 -20.52 14.26 -12.52
C TYR A 173 -21.46 15.00 -13.48
N SER A 174 -21.77 16.25 -13.16
CA SER A 174 -22.54 17.14 -14.03
C SER A 174 -21.70 17.69 -15.20
N ASP A 175 -22.34 18.43 -16.10
CA ASP A 175 -21.68 19.17 -17.18
C ASP A 175 -20.62 20.17 -16.68
N ASP A 176 -20.76 20.65 -15.44
CA ASP A 176 -19.86 21.60 -14.79
C ASP A 176 -18.75 20.91 -13.97
N ASN A 177 -18.58 19.59 -14.12
CA ASN A 177 -17.64 18.75 -13.35
C ASN A 177 -17.90 18.74 -11.83
N ILE A 178 -19.16 18.89 -11.42
CA ILE A 178 -19.55 18.84 -10.01
C ILE A 178 -20.05 17.43 -9.67
N PRO A 179 -19.51 16.75 -8.64
CA PRO A 179 -20.05 15.47 -8.16
C PRO A 179 -21.54 15.58 -7.79
N GLN A 180 -22.37 14.67 -8.32
CA GLN A 180 -23.82 14.67 -8.08
C GLN A 180 -24.25 13.56 -7.11
N ARG A 181 -23.81 12.32 -7.37
CA ARG A 181 -24.14 11.15 -6.55
C ARG A 181 -23.14 10.01 -6.77
N ILE A 182 -23.10 9.09 -5.82
CA ILE A 182 -22.46 7.79 -6.01
C ILE A 182 -23.38 6.95 -6.89
N ASP A 183 -22.87 6.45 -8.00
CA ASP A 183 -23.60 5.56 -8.90
C ASP A 183 -23.42 4.10 -8.49
N SER A 184 -22.18 3.69 -8.20
CA SER A 184 -21.87 2.33 -7.76
C SER A 184 -20.69 2.28 -6.80
N ILE A 185 -20.73 1.30 -5.89
CA ILE A 185 -19.64 0.91 -5.01
C ILE A 185 -19.42 -0.59 -5.16
N VAL A 186 -18.17 -1.00 -5.36
CA VAL A 186 -17.74 -2.40 -5.35
C VAL A 186 -16.71 -2.56 -4.24
N VAL A 187 -16.93 -3.53 -3.36
CA VAL A 187 -15.97 -3.94 -2.33
C VAL A 187 -15.71 -5.43 -2.49
N SER A 188 -14.44 -5.79 -2.59
CA SER A 188 -13.98 -7.17 -2.56
C SER A 188 -13.05 -7.31 -1.37
N THR A 189 -13.36 -8.22 -0.45
CA THR A 189 -12.57 -8.40 0.76
C THR A 189 -12.23 -9.87 0.94
N GLN A 190 -10.99 -10.15 1.31
CA GLN A 190 -10.55 -11.48 1.67
C GLN A 190 -11.14 -11.84 3.04
N HIS A 191 -11.64 -13.06 3.19
CA HIS A 191 -12.25 -13.50 4.45
C HIS A 191 -11.94 -14.97 4.77
N ASP A 192 -12.13 -15.34 6.04
CA ASP A 192 -12.20 -16.73 6.48
C ASP A 192 -13.53 -17.36 6.00
N ASP A 193 -13.56 -18.69 5.84
CA ASP A 193 -14.81 -19.43 5.60
C ASP A 193 -15.56 -19.58 6.92
N PHE A 194 -16.83 -19.15 6.96
CA PHE A 194 -17.66 -19.23 8.18
C PHE A 194 -19.11 -19.69 7.93
N ALA A 195 -19.54 -19.74 6.67
CA ALA A 195 -20.86 -20.21 6.25
C ALA A 195 -20.81 -20.68 4.78
N ALA A 196 -21.97 -20.99 4.18
CA ALA A 196 -22.08 -21.21 2.74
C ALA A 196 -21.95 -19.88 1.97
N ASP A 197 -21.49 -19.92 0.72
CA ASP A 197 -21.17 -18.74 -0.10
C ASP A 197 -22.27 -17.66 -0.13
N GLU A 198 -23.54 -18.06 -0.33
CA GLU A 198 -24.66 -17.11 -0.37
C GLU A 198 -24.89 -16.39 0.98
N GLU A 199 -24.72 -17.12 2.08
CA GLU A 199 -24.86 -16.57 3.44
C GLU A 199 -23.67 -15.67 3.80
N MET A 200 -22.45 -16.08 3.44
CA MET A 200 -21.26 -15.24 3.62
C MET A 200 -21.41 -13.93 2.85
N LEU A 201 -21.81 -13.98 1.57
CA LEU A 201 -22.02 -12.79 0.76
C LEU A 201 -23.10 -11.88 1.34
N ALA A 202 -24.22 -12.44 1.81
CA ALA A 202 -25.29 -11.65 2.42
C ALA A 202 -24.84 -10.96 3.71
N ASN A 203 -24.10 -11.66 4.57
CA ASN A 203 -23.56 -11.11 5.82
C ASN A 203 -22.50 -10.05 5.56
N ILE A 204 -21.51 -10.32 4.70
CA ILE A 204 -20.46 -9.36 4.32
C ILE A 204 -21.09 -8.09 3.72
N ARG A 205 -22.05 -8.25 2.81
CA ARG A 205 -22.75 -7.10 2.20
C ARG A 205 -23.49 -6.29 3.24
N LYS A 206 -24.21 -6.94 4.16
CA LYS A 206 -24.93 -6.27 5.24
C LYS A 206 -23.96 -5.51 6.14
N ASP A 207 -22.88 -6.15 6.56
CA ASP A 207 -21.90 -5.54 7.44
C ASP A 207 -21.29 -4.30 6.77
N VAL A 208 -20.77 -4.44 5.54
CA VAL A 208 -20.14 -3.34 4.79
C VAL A 208 -21.08 -2.15 4.54
N ILE A 209 -22.39 -2.39 4.36
CA ILE A 209 -23.38 -1.31 4.21
C ILE A 209 -23.65 -0.57 5.53
N ASN A 210 -23.46 -1.24 6.67
CA ASN A 210 -23.77 -0.70 8.00
C ASN A 210 -22.52 -0.30 8.81
N ILE A 211 -21.35 -0.25 8.16
CA ILE A 211 -20.13 0.36 8.71
C ILE A 211 -20.39 1.85 8.99
#